data_AF-A0A068V0G3-F1
#
_entry.id   AF-A0A068V0G3-F1
#
_cell.length_a   1.000
_cell.length_b   1.000
_cell.length_c   1.000
_cell.angle_alpha   90.00
_cell.angle_beta   90.00
_cell.angle_gamma   90.00
#
_symmetry.space_group_name_H-M   'P 1'
#
loop_
_entity.id
_entity.type
_entity.pdbx_description
1 polymer ?
#
loop_
_entity_poly.entity_id
_entity_poly.type
_entity_poly.pdbx_seq_one_letter_code
_entity_poly.pdbx_strand_id
1 'polypeptide(L)'
;MYSPDLKSGWGIHVVQEIKLLAKKEDRLGLDSAINELLQLGMQRELAAESIYKERCVAVDNGSSWAKYMSISGSPDDEYEIITLQYTDEGLLTVDENRDGHAAAFGDDIAIECLATEFKREIFVVQAHGSDAMVDEDNCVFFLPHRPRSEICEPPFFLFMKGTGWCGAGGDHYEPLIAHPSSFVSQEKVAMVL
;
A
#
# COMPACT_ATOMS: atom_id res chain seq x y z
N MET A 1 -9.69 9.91 8.01
CA MET A 1 -8.32 9.88 8.56
C MET A 1 -7.70 8.60 8.08
N TYR A 2 -6.78 8.70 7.13
CA TYR A 2 -5.74 7.71 6.89
C TYR A 2 -4.63 7.97 7.90
N SER A 3 -3.98 6.94 8.41
CA SER A 3 -2.86 7.04 9.36
C SER A 3 -2.23 5.65 9.47
N PRO A 4 -1.27 5.29 8.60
CA PRO A 4 -0.59 4.00 8.67
C PRO A 4 0.11 3.86 10.04
N ASP A 5 0.04 2.66 10.63
CA ASP A 5 0.57 2.37 11.98
C ASP A 5 1.45 1.13 11.98
N LEU A 6 2.76 1.34 12.17
CA LEU A 6 3.76 0.27 12.29
C LEU A 6 3.64 -0.55 13.58
N LYS A 7 2.71 -0.25 14.49
CA LYS A 7 2.51 -1.01 15.74
C LYS A 7 1.56 -2.19 15.59
N SER A 8 0.87 -2.32 14.46
CA SER A 8 -0.13 -3.35 14.22
C SER A 8 0.06 -3.99 12.83
N GLY A 9 -0.62 -5.10 12.53
CA GLY A 9 -0.60 -5.68 11.18
C GLY A 9 0.54 -6.66 10.84
N TRP A 10 1.52 -6.86 11.72
CA TRP A 10 2.64 -7.81 11.50
C TRP A 10 2.22 -9.28 11.34
N GLY A 11 1.04 -9.65 11.86
CA GLY A 11 0.44 -10.97 11.64
C GLY A 11 -0.23 -11.15 10.27
N ILE A 12 -0.32 -10.08 9.46
CA ILE A 12 -0.87 -10.09 8.11
C ILE A 12 0.26 -10.13 7.07
N HIS A 13 1.30 -9.31 7.26
CA HIS A 13 2.48 -9.31 6.41
C HIS A 13 3.74 -8.97 7.22
N VAL A 14 4.86 -9.64 6.89
CA VAL A 14 6.15 -9.53 7.59
C VAL A 14 6.91 -8.24 7.26
N VAL A 15 6.51 -7.55 6.19
CA VAL A 15 7.03 -6.25 5.79
C VAL A 15 5.90 -5.21 5.77
N GLN A 16 6.16 -4.04 6.32
CA GLN A 16 5.26 -2.89 6.24
C GLN A 16 5.99 -1.68 5.66
N GLU A 17 5.24 -0.74 5.10
CA GLU A 17 5.81 0.40 4.39
C GLU A 17 5.31 1.73 4.95
N ILE A 18 6.21 2.72 4.98
CA ILE A 18 5.85 4.13 5.12
C ILE A 18 6.24 4.82 3.82
N LYS A 19 5.30 5.57 3.23
CA LYS A 19 5.56 6.44 2.08
C LYS A 19 5.84 7.87 2.56
N LEU A 20 6.89 8.46 2.04
CA LEU A 20 7.27 9.86 2.24
C LEU A 20 7.41 10.55 0.89
N LEU A 21 7.08 11.83 0.82
CA LEU A 21 7.23 12.65 -0.39
C LEU A 21 8.42 13.58 -0.24
N ALA A 22 9.44 13.38 -1.06
CA ALA A 22 10.59 14.26 -1.17
C ALA A 22 10.33 15.27 -2.30
N LYS A 23 10.44 16.57 -2.03
CA LYS A 23 10.42 17.55 -3.11
C LYS A 23 11.67 17.42 -3.97
N LYS A 24 11.52 17.46 -5.29
CA LYS A 24 12.68 17.39 -6.21
C LYS A 24 13.67 18.53 -5.99
N GLU A 25 13.17 19.72 -5.66
CA GLU A 25 14.02 20.90 -5.37
C GLU A 25 14.92 20.71 -4.14
N ASP A 26 14.49 19.91 -3.16
CA ASP A 26 15.21 19.71 -1.89
C ASP A 26 16.25 18.57 -1.95
N ARG A 27 16.34 17.88 -3.09
CA ARG A 27 17.06 16.59 -3.17
C ARG A 27 18.54 16.69 -2.85
N LEU A 28 19.20 17.74 -3.36
CA LEU A 28 20.61 18.01 -3.04
C LEU A 28 20.81 18.27 -1.54
N GLY A 29 19.87 18.95 -0.89
CA GLY A 29 19.91 19.22 0.55
C GLY A 29 19.71 17.95 1.39
N LEU A 30 18.81 17.07 0.95
CA LEU A 30 18.59 15.77 1.58
C LEU A 30 19.85 14.88 1.49
N ASP A 31 20.42 14.75 0.28
CA ASP A 31 21.63 13.96 0.06
C ASP A 31 22.82 14.51 0.87
N SER A 32 22.97 15.84 0.96
CA SER A 32 24.00 16.46 1.79
C SER A 32 23.84 16.11 3.27
N ALA A 33 22.63 16.22 3.82
CA ALA A 33 22.38 15.94 5.23
C ALA A 33 22.56 14.46 5.58
N ILE A 34 22.22 13.55 4.67
CA ILE A 34 22.50 12.12 4.83
C ILE A 34 24.02 11.90 4.86
N ASN A 35 24.76 12.52 3.94
CA ASN A 35 26.22 12.40 3.88
C ASN A 35 26.90 12.95 5.14
N GLU A 36 26.37 14.01 5.75
CA GLU A 36 26.85 14.51 7.05
C GLU A 36 26.71 13.46 8.15
N LEU A 37 25.56 12.79 8.25
CA LEU A 37 25.36 11.70 9.23
C LEU A 37 26.25 10.48 8.95
N LEU A 38 26.48 10.15 7.68
CA LEU A 38 27.43 9.11 7.29
C LEU A 38 28.85 9.44 7.73
N GLN A 39 29.28 10.70 7.59
CA GLN A 39 30.60 11.16 8.03
C GLN A 39 30.77 11.10 9.56
N LEU A 40 29.67 11.18 10.30
CA LEU A 40 29.64 10.98 11.75
C LEU A 40 29.60 9.49 12.16
N GLY A 41 29.63 8.57 11.19
CA GLY A 41 29.69 7.13 11.40
C GLY A 41 28.34 6.42 11.48
N MET A 42 27.24 7.09 11.11
CA MET A 42 25.92 6.45 11.04
C MET A 42 25.83 5.53 9.82
N GLN A 43 25.09 4.42 9.93
CA GLN A 43 24.76 3.57 8.78
C GLN A 43 23.83 4.30 7.80
N ARG A 44 23.95 3.98 6.50
CA ARG A 44 23.28 4.70 5.41
C ARG A 44 21.76 4.68 5.54
N GLU A 45 21.19 3.55 5.92
CA GLU A 45 19.76 3.33 6.04
C GLU A 45 19.18 4.14 7.20
N LEU A 46 19.82 4.09 8.37
CA LEU A 46 19.43 4.88 9.56
C LEU A 46 19.59 6.39 9.32
N ALA A 47 20.65 6.80 8.61
CA ALA A 47 20.83 8.19 8.22
C ALA A 47 19.73 8.65 7.26
N ALA A 48 19.41 7.86 6.23
CA ALA A 48 18.32 8.18 5.31
C ALA A 48 16.97 8.24 6.01
N GLU A 49 16.64 7.22 6.81
CA GLU A 49 15.40 7.19 7.58
C GLU A 49 15.25 8.44 8.44
N SER A 50 16.30 8.80 9.19
CA SER A 50 16.29 9.98 10.05
C SER A 50 16.01 11.26 9.26
N ILE A 51 16.77 11.49 8.18
CA ILE A 51 16.64 12.71 7.36
C ILE A 51 15.29 12.74 6.63
N TYR A 52 14.83 11.61 6.09
CA TYR A 52 13.56 11.56 5.37
C TYR A 52 12.36 11.72 6.29
N LYS A 53 12.36 11.10 7.48
CA LYS A 53 11.29 11.32 8.46
C LYS A 53 11.26 12.75 8.98
N GLU A 54 12.42 13.41 9.09
CA GLU A 54 12.51 14.79 9.54
C GLU A 54 12.02 15.78 8.46
N ARG A 55 12.40 15.56 7.20
CA ARG A 55 12.33 16.62 6.17
C ARG A 55 11.34 16.35 5.04
N CYS A 56 10.94 15.10 4.81
CA CYS A 56 9.96 14.77 3.78
C CYS A 56 8.53 14.84 4.33
N VAL A 57 7.55 14.92 3.44
CA VAL A 57 6.13 14.91 3.83
C VAL A 57 5.66 13.48 4.02
N ALA A 58 5.24 13.12 5.23
CA ALA A 58 4.64 11.83 5.49
C ALA A 58 3.27 11.69 4.79
N VAL A 59 3.07 10.56 4.10
CA VAL A 59 1.77 10.20 3.53
C VAL A 59 0.96 9.52 4.64
N ASP A 60 0.36 10.32 5.50
CA ASP A 60 -0.29 9.87 6.74
C ASP A 60 -1.64 10.54 6.99
N ASN A 61 -2.17 11.28 6.01
CA ASN A 61 -3.47 11.93 6.07
C ASN A 61 -4.01 12.18 4.66
N GLY A 62 -5.28 12.61 4.55
CA GLY A 62 -5.91 12.80 3.24
C GLY A 62 -5.25 13.87 2.35
N SER A 63 -4.67 14.91 2.95
CA SER A 63 -4.02 15.97 2.17
C SER A 63 -2.68 15.52 1.60
N SER A 64 -1.85 14.82 2.38
CA SER A 64 -0.60 14.25 1.88
C SER A 64 -0.85 13.07 0.94
N TRP A 65 -1.91 12.30 1.17
CA TRP A 65 -2.33 11.26 0.24
C TRP A 65 -2.76 11.81 -1.13
N ALA A 66 -3.51 12.93 -1.16
CA ALA A 66 -3.84 13.58 -2.43
C ALA A 66 -2.59 14.05 -3.20
N LYS A 67 -1.55 14.52 -2.49
CA LYS A 67 -0.24 14.84 -3.09
C LYS A 67 0.46 13.59 -3.63
N TYR A 68 0.49 12.52 -2.84
CA TYR A 68 1.04 11.24 -3.25
C TYR A 68 0.37 10.78 -4.55
N MET A 69 -0.95 10.73 -4.60
CA MET A 69 -1.72 10.32 -5.80
C MET A 69 -1.58 11.25 -7.00
N SER A 70 -0.98 12.43 -6.86
CA SER A 70 -0.68 13.32 -7.98
C SER A 70 0.60 12.92 -8.73
N ILE A 71 1.40 12.02 -8.16
CA ILE A 71 2.66 11.54 -8.74
C ILE A 71 2.35 10.48 -9.80
N SER A 72 2.73 10.78 -11.03
CA SER A 72 2.37 10.00 -12.22
C SER A 72 3.52 9.15 -12.76
N GLY A 73 4.71 9.25 -12.17
CA GLY A 73 5.92 8.65 -12.73
C GLY A 73 6.48 9.50 -13.88
N SER A 74 6.36 10.83 -13.75
CA SER A 74 6.81 11.81 -14.73
C SER A 74 8.03 12.61 -14.23
N PRO A 75 8.96 13.00 -15.12
CA PRO A 75 9.99 13.98 -14.80
C PRO A 75 9.44 15.31 -14.27
N ASP A 76 8.20 15.65 -14.64
CA ASP A 76 7.52 16.89 -14.24
C ASP A 76 6.82 16.81 -12.87
N ASP A 77 6.75 15.62 -12.24
CA ASP A 77 6.14 15.48 -10.92
C ASP A 77 6.87 16.35 -9.88
N GLU A 78 6.15 17.08 -9.01
CA GLU A 78 6.76 17.95 -7.99
C GLU A 78 7.55 17.15 -6.94
N TYR A 79 7.09 15.94 -6.64
CA TYR A 79 7.59 15.08 -5.59
C TYR A 79 8.12 13.76 -6.13
N GLU A 80 9.15 13.22 -5.48
CA GLU A 80 9.58 11.82 -5.60
C GLU A 80 9.05 11.01 -4.41
N ILE A 81 8.77 9.73 -4.65
CA ILE A 81 8.30 8.79 -3.62
C ILE A 81 9.52 8.16 -2.95
N ILE A 82 9.57 8.24 -1.63
CA ILE A 82 10.49 7.47 -0.79
C ILE A 82 9.68 6.43 -0.03
N THR A 83 10.08 5.16 -0.13
CA THR A 83 9.46 4.05 0.60
C THR A 83 10.41 3.56 1.67
N LEU A 84 10.02 3.68 2.93
CA LEU A 84 10.71 3.04 4.05
C LEU A 84 10.04 1.71 4.32
N GLN A 85 10.75 0.60 4.13
CA GLN A 85 10.25 -0.74 4.40
C GLN A 85 10.76 -1.23 5.75
N TYR A 86 9.87 -1.79 6.56
CA TYR A 86 10.14 -2.25 7.93
C TYR A 86 9.78 -3.71 8.08
N THR A 87 10.56 -4.42 8.89
CA THR A 87 10.12 -5.63 9.60
C THR A 87 9.78 -5.26 11.05
N ASP A 88 9.27 -6.22 11.82
CA ASP A 88 9.07 -6.06 13.26
C ASP A 88 10.38 -5.80 14.03
N GLU A 89 11.53 -6.17 13.46
CA GLU A 89 12.87 -5.91 13.99
C GLU A 89 13.40 -4.50 13.69
N GLY A 90 12.81 -3.77 12.74
CA GLY A 90 13.22 -2.41 12.39
C GLY A 90 13.23 -2.11 10.89
N LEU A 91 13.93 -1.05 10.50
CA LEU A 91 14.06 -0.65 9.10
C LEU A 91 14.81 -1.73 8.30
N LEU A 92 14.16 -2.27 7.27
CA LEU A 92 14.71 -3.25 6.36
C LEU A 92 15.47 -2.58 5.22
N THR A 93 14.84 -1.63 4.54
CA THR A 93 15.44 -0.93 3.40
C THR A 93 14.75 0.40 3.12
N VAL A 94 15.44 1.23 2.34
CA VAL A 94 14.96 2.52 1.85
C VAL A 94 14.95 2.44 0.32
N ASP A 95 13.75 2.45 -0.26
CA ASP A 95 13.58 2.54 -1.71
C ASP A 95 13.32 4.00 -2.11
N GLU A 96 14.09 4.47 -3.08
CA GLU A 96 14.07 5.84 -3.55
C GLU A 96 13.69 5.84 -5.03
N ASN A 97 12.53 6.40 -5.35
CA ASN A 97 12.11 6.58 -6.74
C ASN A 97 12.86 7.76 -7.39
N ARG A 98 14.18 7.65 -7.49
CA ARG A 98 15.03 8.64 -8.15
C ARG A 98 14.65 8.68 -9.63
N ASP A 99 14.59 9.90 -10.16
CA ASP A 99 14.26 10.20 -11.56
C ASP A 99 12.78 10.03 -11.93
N GLY A 100 11.91 9.76 -10.95
CA GLY A 100 10.46 9.78 -11.13
C GLY A 100 9.91 8.64 -11.99
N HIS A 101 10.47 7.43 -11.90
CA HIS A 101 9.99 6.29 -12.69
C HIS A 101 8.73 5.62 -12.12
N ALA A 102 8.52 5.70 -10.81
CA ALA A 102 7.35 5.13 -10.13
C ALA A 102 6.21 6.15 -10.04
N ALA A 103 5.00 5.68 -10.35
CA ALA A 103 3.75 6.38 -10.08
C ALA A 103 3.23 6.01 -8.70
N ALA A 104 2.36 6.85 -8.15
CA ALA A 104 1.56 6.47 -6.99
C ALA A 104 0.49 5.44 -7.39
N PHE A 105 0.22 4.50 -6.50
CA PHE A 105 -0.84 3.51 -6.66
C PHE A 105 -1.85 3.63 -5.53
N GLY A 106 -3.11 3.36 -5.83
CA GLY A 106 -4.18 3.38 -4.82
C GLY A 106 -4.00 2.25 -3.80
N ASP A 107 -4.28 2.56 -2.54
CA ASP A 107 -4.23 1.66 -1.39
C ASP A 107 -5.59 1.65 -0.65
N ASP A 108 -5.63 1.07 0.55
CA ASP A 108 -6.87 0.86 1.32
C ASP A 108 -7.73 2.13 1.51
N ILE A 109 -7.10 3.31 1.61
CA ILE A 109 -7.83 4.58 1.70
C ILE A 109 -8.62 4.89 0.42
N ALA A 110 -8.10 4.55 -0.76
CA ALA A 110 -8.81 4.75 -2.02
C ALA A 110 -10.07 3.87 -2.04
N ILE A 111 -9.92 2.62 -1.60
CA ILE A 111 -11.00 1.65 -1.54
C ILE A 111 -12.04 2.05 -0.49
N GLU A 112 -11.63 2.52 0.69
CA GLU A 112 -12.55 3.03 1.72
C GLU A 112 -13.30 4.30 1.25
N CYS A 113 -12.61 5.18 0.50
CA CYS A 113 -13.25 6.33 -0.14
C CYS A 113 -14.32 5.89 -1.15
N LEU A 114 -14.00 4.92 -2.01
CA LEU A 114 -14.95 4.36 -2.97
C LEU A 114 -16.13 3.67 -2.25
N ALA A 115 -15.85 2.88 -1.22
CA ALA A 115 -16.88 2.23 -0.41
C ALA A 115 -17.86 3.27 0.16
N THR A 116 -17.32 4.37 0.70
CA THR A 116 -18.11 5.49 1.24
C THR A 116 -18.91 6.21 0.16
N GLU A 117 -18.30 6.58 -0.96
CA GLU A 117 -18.96 7.29 -2.06
C GLU A 117 -20.13 6.47 -2.64
N PHE A 118 -19.91 5.18 -2.85
CA PHE A 118 -20.92 4.27 -3.41
C PHE A 118 -21.83 3.64 -2.34
N LYS A 119 -21.66 4.00 -1.07
CA LYS A 119 -22.45 3.49 0.08
C LYS A 119 -22.57 1.97 0.09
N ARG A 120 -21.45 1.29 -0.18
CA ARG A 120 -21.40 -0.17 -0.31
C ARG A 120 -20.13 -0.73 0.29
N GLU A 121 -20.21 -1.91 0.87
CA GLU A 121 -19.01 -2.62 1.32
C GLU A 121 -18.20 -3.07 0.11
N ILE A 122 -16.88 -2.85 0.17
CA ILE A 122 -15.94 -3.40 -0.81
C ILE A 122 -15.07 -4.42 -0.07
N PHE A 123 -15.01 -5.63 -0.59
CA PHE A 123 -14.16 -6.69 -0.06
C PHE A 123 -13.00 -6.90 -1.02
N VAL A 124 -11.78 -6.65 -0.55
CA VAL A 124 -10.58 -7.04 -1.27
C VAL A 124 -10.26 -8.49 -0.92
N VAL A 125 -10.28 -9.34 -1.94
CA VAL A 125 -9.94 -10.76 -1.87
C VAL A 125 -8.51 -10.91 -2.32
N GLN A 126 -7.64 -11.27 -1.39
CA GLN A 126 -6.24 -11.54 -1.67
C GLN A 126 -6.00 -13.04 -1.60
N ALA A 127 -5.54 -13.63 -2.70
CA ALA A 127 -5.01 -14.98 -2.70
C ALA A 127 -3.50 -14.88 -2.89
N HIS A 128 -2.75 -15.30 -1.87
CA HIS A 128 -1.31 -15.40 -2.02
C HIS A 128 -0.96 -16.69 -2.77
N GLY A 129 -0.08 -16.58 -3.76
CA GLY A 129 0.57 -17.75 -4.37
C GLY A 129 1.59 -18.37 -3.40
N SER A 130 2.29 -19.41 -3.87
CA SER A 130 3.41 -20.09 -3.18
C SER A 130 4.54 -19.18 -2.67
N ASP A 131 4.51 -17.90 -3.05
CA ASP A 131 5.56 -16.92 -2.85
C ASP A 131 5.36 -16.11 -1.57
N ALA A 132 4.14 -16.12 -0.99
CA ALA A 132 3.98 -15.75 0.40
C ALA A 132 4.50 -16.92 1.23
N MET A 133 5.45 -16.64 2.11
CA MET A 133 6.14 -17.58 3.00
C MET A 133 5.20 -18.22 4.05
N VAL A 134 4.02 -18.67 3.62
CA VAL A 134 3.01 -19.36 4.41
C VAL A 134 2.99 -20.79 3.91
N ASP A 135 3.40 -21.73 4.77
CA ASP A 135 3.45 -23.18 4.52
C ASP A 135 2.06 -23.82 4.31
N GLU A 136 1.00 -23.02 4.14
CA GLU A 136 -0.37 -23.47 3.98
C GLU A 136 -0.85 -23.30 2.53
N ASP A 137 -1.35 -24.39 1.96
CA ASP A 137 -2.01 -24.41 0.65
C ASP A 137 -3.15 -23.38 0.61
N ASN A 138 -2.98 -22.33 -0.20
CA ASN A 138 -4.03 -21.38 -0.63
C ASN A 138 -4.75 -20.60 0.50
N CYS A 139 -4.02 -19.77 1.24
CA CYS A 139 -4.64 -18.78 2.12
C CYS A 139 -5.35 -17.68 1.29
N VAL A 140 -6.68 -17.60 1.45
CA VAL A 140 -7.50 -16.52 0.91
C VAL A 140 -7.87 -15.57 2.04
N PHE A 141 -7.48 -14.30 1.91
CA PHE A 141 -7.81 -13.23 2.85
C PHE A 141 -8.92 -12.35 2.28
N PHE A 142 -9.84 -11.95 3.16
CA PHE A 142 -10.88 -10.97 2.86
C PHE A 142 -10.62 -9.74 3.71
N LEU A 143 -10.28 -8.63 3.06
CA LEU A 143 -10.05 -7.35 3.69
C LEU A 143 -11.31 -6.48 3.46
N PRO A 144 -12.12 -6.23 4.50
CA PRO A 144 -13.36 -5.47 4.35
C PRO A 144 -13.12 -3.96 4.45
N HIS A 145 -13.56 -3.22 3.43
CA HIS A 145 -13.62 -1.76 3.43
C HIS A 145 -15.07 -1.32 3.55
N ARG A 146 -15.42 -0.80 4.72
CA ARG A 146 -16.79 -0.42 5.07
C ARG A 146 -17.01 1.09 4.82
N PRO A 147 -18.15 1.50 4.23
CA PRO A 147 -18.48 2.91 4.12
C PRO A 147 -18.56 3.56 5.50
N ARG A 148 -18.17 4.83 5.59
CA ARG A 148 -18.39 5.65 6.80
C ARG A 148 -19.86 6.05 6.99
N SER A 149 -20.67 5.88 5.95
CA SER A 149 -22.12 6.10 5.94
C SER A 149 -22.88 4.79 6.16
N GLU A 150 -24.22 4.86 6.10
CA GLU A 150 -25.06 3.67 5.96
C GLU A 150 -24.72 2.91 4.67
N ILE A 151 -24.88 1.58 4.73
CA ILE A 151 -24.72 0.67 3.59
C ILE A 151 -26.07 0.59 2.88
N CYS A 152 -26.12 1.02 1.62
CA CYS A 152 -27.34 1.08 0.82
C CYS A 152 -27.33 0.11 -0.36
N GLU A 153 -26.17 -0.39 -0.76
CA GLU A 153 -25.99 -1.21 -1.96
C GLU A 153 -25.34 -2.56 -1.63
N PRO A 154 -25.53 -3.60 -2.47
CA PRO A 154 -24.90 -4.90 -2.29
C PRO A 154 -23.36 -4.80 -2.21
N PRO A 155 -22.66 -5.77 -1.59
CA PRO A 155 -21.20 -5.75 -1.53
C PRO A 155 -20.56 -5.85 -2.93
N PHE A 156 -19.36 -5.31 -3.06
CA PHE A 156 -18.52 -5.43 -4.24
C PHE A 156 -17.23 -6.17 -3.89
N PHE A 157 -16.77 -7.07 -4.75
CA PHE A 157 -15.60 -7.89 -4.50
C PHE A 157 -14.51 -7.56 -5.52
N LEU A 158 -13.32 -7.23 -5.03
CA LEU A 158 -12.13 -7.00 -5.84
C LEU A 158 -11.14 -8.13 -5.59
N PHE A 159 -10.70 -8.81 -6.63
CA PHE A 159 -9.55 -9.71 -6.52
C PHE A 159 -8.27 -8.91 -6.69
N MET A 160 -7.39 -9.03 -5.71
CA MET A 160 -6.08 -8.40 -5.69
C MET A 160 -5.05 -9.45 -6.05
N LYS A 161 -4.54 -9.36 -7.28
CA LYS A 161 -3.56 -10.32 -7.79
C LYS A 161 -2.17 -9.90 -7.34
N GLY A 162 -1.53 -10.72 -6.51
CA GLY A 162 -0.11 -10.53 -6.20
C GLY A 162 0.73 -10.83 -7.45
N THR A 163 1.50 -9.86 -7.93
CA THR A 163 2.38 -10.00 -9.10
C THR A 163 3.79 -10.49 -8.76
N GLY A 164 4.00 -11.02 -7.55
CA GLY A 164 5.33 -11.41 -7.07
C GLY A 164 6.22 -10.21 -6.70
N TRP A 165 5.70 -8.99 -6.77
CA TRP A 165 6.37 -7.80 -6.24
C TRP A 165 6.37 -7.85 -4.71
N CYS A 166 7.56 -7.80 -4.13
CA CYS A 166 7.78 -7.78 -2.68
C CYS A 166 7.26 -6.45 -2.09
N GLY A 167 6.04 -6.49 -1.56
CA GLY A 167 5.45 -5.37 -0.84
C GLY A 167 3.93 -5.49 -0.75
N ALA A 168 3.43 -6.37 0.12
CA ALA A 168 2.11 -6.34 0.78
C ALA A 168 0.85 -5.93 -0.06
N GLY A 169 0.92 -6.04 -1.38
CA GLY A 169 0.15 -5.19 -2.28
C GLY A 169 0.14 -5.76 -3.70
N GLY A 170 -0.92 -6.43 -4.15
CA GLY A 170 -1.13 -6.61 -5.58
C GLY A 170 -1.28 -5.23 -6.24
N ASP A 171 -0.44 -4.95 -7.22
CA ASP A 171 -0.50 -3.76 -8.09
C ASP A 171 -1.70 -3.80 -9.06
N HIS A 172 -2.48 -4.88 -9.02
CA HIS A 172 -3.62 -5.11 -9.89
C HIS A 172 -4.87 -5.56 -9.12
N TYR A 173 -5.96 -4.83 -9.33
CA TYR A 173 -7.29 -5.16 -8.85
C TYR A 173 -8.21 -5.46 -10.03
N GLU A 174 -8.89 -6.60 -9.98
CA GLU A 174 -9.93 -6.97 -10.94
C GLU A 174 -11.26 -7.25 -10.24
N PRO A 175 -12.41 -6.92 -10.84
CA PRO A 175 -13.70 -7.22 -10.24
C PRO A 175 -13.92 -8.74 -10.21
N LEU A 176 -14.31 -9.27 -9.05
CA LEU A 176 -14.79 -10.63 -8.95
C LEU A 176 -16.25 -10.69 -9.41
N ILE A 177 -16.46 -11.36 -10.54
CA ILE A 177 -17.78 -11.54 -11.13
C ILE A 177 -18.28 -12.93 -10.77
N ALA A 178 -19.33 -12.99 -9.96
CA ALA A 178 -20.03 -14.24 -9.69
C ALA A 178 -20.90 -14.61 -10.90
N HIS A 179 -20.90 -15.90 -11.26
CA HIS A 179 -21.80 -16.44 -12.27
C HIS A 179 -22.82 -17.36 -11.61
N PRO A 180 -24.09 -17.34 -12.07
CA PRO A 180 -25.08 -18.29 -11.58
C PRO A 180 -24.63 -19.71 -11.93
N SER A 181 -24.50 -20.55 -10.91
CA SER A 181 -24.23 -21.97 -11.11
C SER A 181 -25.55 -22.73 -11.25
N SER A 182 -25.52 -23.84 -11.99
CA SER A 182 -26.69 -24.71 -12.09
C SER A 182 -27.01 -25.34 -10.72
N PHE A 183 -28.28 -25.56 -10.41
CA PHE A 183 -28.73 -26.21 -9.17
C PHE A 183 -28.16 -27.62 -8.94
N VAL A 184 -27.54 -28.21 -9.96
CA VAL A 184 -26.97 -29.56 -9.94
C VAL A 184 -25.43 -29.53 -9.87
N SER A 185 -24.81 -28.35 -9.70
CA SER A 185 -23.35 -28.27 -9.62
C SER A 185 -22.81 -28.97 -8.37
N GLN A 186 -21.73 -29.74 -8.54
CA GLN A 186 -20.96 -30.31 -7.43
C GLN A 186 -19.99 -29.31 -6.80
N GLU A 187 -19.87 -28.10 -7.38
CA GLU A 187 -19.05 -27.04 -6.85
C GLU A 187 -19.69 -26.44 -5.58
N LYS A 188 -18.84 -26.00 -4.65
CA LYS A 188 -19.30 -25.24 -3.47
C LYS A 188 -19.75 -23.86 -3.93
N VAL A 189 -21.05 -23.59 -3.87
CA VAL A 189 -21.66 -22.32 -4.26
C VAL A 189 -22.33 -21.64 -3.06
N ALA A 190 -22.31 -20.30 -3.03
CA ALA A 190 -23.10 -19.53 -2.08
C ALA A 190 -24.53 -19.34 -2.63
N MET A 191 -25.54 -19.53 -1.77
CA MET A 191 -26.93 -19.25 -2.12
C MET A 191 -27.23 -17.78 -1.78
N VAL A 192 -27.54 -16.99 -2.81
CA VAL A 192 -28.03 -15.61 -2.65
C VAL A 192 -29.55 -15.68 -2.73
N LEU A 193 -30.23 -15.34 -1.62
CA LEU A 193 -31.70 -15.33 -1.50
C LEU A 193 -32.27 -13.94 -1.79
#